data_AF-A0A392TKL5-F1
#
_entry.id   AF-A0A392TKL5-F1
#
_cell.length_a   1.000
_cell.length_b   1.000
_cell.length_c   1.000
_cell.angle_alpha   90.00
_cell.angle_beta   90.00
_cell.angle_gamma   90.00
#
_symmetry.space_group_name_H-M   'P 1'
#
loop_
_entity.id
_entity.type
_entity.pdbx_description
1 polymer ?
#
loop_
_entity_poly.entity_id
_entity_poly.type
_entity_poly.pdbx_seq_one_letter_code
_entity_poly.pdbx_strand_id
1 'polypeptide(L)' 'MQEELNQFTRNDVWDLVPRPKGQHVIGTRWVFRNKLNEQGEVVRNKARLVAQGYSQQE' A
#
# COMPACT_ATOMS: atom_id res chain seq x y z
N MET A 1 3.77 -0.56 -11.42
CA MET A 1 3.68 0.37 -10.27
C MET A 1 2.68 1.49 -10.56
N GLN A 2 2.81 2.18 -11.70
CA GLN A 2 1.88 3.23 -12.13
C GLN A 2 0.42 2.76 -12.24
N GLU A 3 0.19 1.55 -12.76
CA GLU A 3 -1.16 0.99 -12.92
C GLU A 3 -1.92 0.81 -11.59
N GLU A 4 -1.21 0.39 -10.54
CA GLU A 4 -1.80 0.20 -9.20
C GLU A 4 -2.07 1.57 -8.54
N LEU A 5 -1.18 2.56 -8.71
CA LEU A 5 -1.42 3.95 -8.27
C LEU A 5 -2.64 4.57 -8.98
N ASN A 6 -2.77 4.31 -10.27
CA ASN A 6 -3.91 4.75 -11.06
C ASN A 6 -5.20 4.05 -10.60
N GLN A 7 -5.15 2.77 -10.21
CA GLN A 7 -6.31 2.07 -9.63
C GLN A 7 -6.73 2.68 -8.29
N PHE A 8 -5.78 3.05 -7.43
CA PHE A 8 -6.11 3.72 -6.17
C PHE A 8 -6.77 5.08 -6.39
N THR A 9 -6.31 5.84 -7.38
CA THR A 9 -6.92 7.14 -7.76
C THR A 9 -8.32 6.95 -8.36
N ARG A 10 -8.52 5.91 -9.19
CA ARG A 10 -9.83 5.62 -9.79
C ARG A 10 -10.86 5.12 -8.79
N ASN A 11 -10.43 4.38 -7.78
CA ASN A 11 -11.33 3.79 -6.79
C ASN A 11 -11.64 4.73 -5.62
N ASP A 12 -11.02 5.92 -5.57
CA ASP A 12 -11.24 6.95 -4.54
C ASP A 12 -11.14 6.40 -3.10
N VAL A 13 -10.21 5.46 -2.88
CA VAL A 13 -10.12 4.73 -1.60
C VAL A 13 -9.22 5.43 -0.57
N TRP A 14 -8.56 6.53 -0.92
CA TRP A 14 -7.66 7.25 -0.02
C TRP A 14 -7.44 8.70 -0.47
N ASP A 15 -7.25 9.57 0.51
CA ASP A 15 -6.83 10.95 0.33
C ASP A 15 -5.48 11.21 1.01
N LEU A 16 -4.62 11.97 0.36
CA LEU A 16 -3.37 12.44 0.97
C LEU A 16 -3.68 13.63 1.89
N VAL A 17 -3.67 13.38 3.20
CA VAL A 17 -3.89 14.42 4.21
C VAL A 17 -2.56 14.93 4.80
N PRO A 18 -2.45 16.23 5.15
CA PRO A 18 -1.29 16.74 5.85
C PRO A 18 -1.16 16.09 7.23
N ARG A 19 0.08 15.98 7.71
CA ARG A 19 0.36 15.38 9.02
C ARG A 19 -0.34 16.16 10.15
N PRO A 20 -1.19 15.53 10.96
CA PRO A 20 -1.79 16.19 12.12
C PRO A 20 -0.71 16.56 13.15
N LYS A 21 -0.80 17.78 13.71
CA LYS A 21 0.14 18.27 14.72
C LYS A 21 0.01 17.47 16.01
N GLY A 22 1.15 17.04 16.56
CA GLY A 22 1.20 16.31 17.84
C GLY A 22 0.95 14.80 17.73
N GLN A 23 0.69 14.26 16.53
CA GLN A 23 0.45 12.83 16.37
C GLN A 23 1.69 12.09 15.85
N HIS A 24 1.90 10.89 16.41
CA HIS A 24 2.93 9.97 15.94
C HIS A 24 2.46 9.36 14.61
N VAL A 25 3.16 9.69 13.53
CA VAL A 25 2.88 9.08 12.22
C VAL A 25 3.38 7.65 12.27
N ILE A 26 2.48 6.71 12.00
CA ILE A 26 2.87 5.31 11.87
C ILE A 26 3.74 5.17 10.63
N GLY A 27 4.92 4.59 10.78
CA GLY A 27 5.78 4.29 9.63
C GLY A 27 5.03 3.38 8.66
N THR A 28 5.17 3.62 7.37
CA THR A 28 4.55 2.79 6.33
C THR A 28 5.64 2.05 5.56
N ARG A 29 5.34 0.84 5.11
CA ARG A 29 6.22 0.07 4.23
C ARG A 29 5.45 -0.42 3.01
N TRP A 30 6.14 -0.46 1.88
CA TRP A 30 5.62 -1.12 0.70
C TRP A 30 5.91 -2.63 0.76
N VAL A 31 4.90 -3.42 0.44
CA VAL A 31 5.01 -4.87 0.28
C VAL A 31 4.70 -5.20 -1.17
N PHE A 32 5.69 -5.74 -1.87
CA PHE A 32 5.57 -6.19 -3.25
C PHE A 32 5.37 -7.70 -3.28
N ARG A 33 4.41 -8.17 -4.08
CA ARG A 33 4.15 -9.59 -4.26
C ARG A 33 3.75 -9.87 -5.70
N ASN A 34 4.42 -10.82 -6.34
CA ASN A 34 4.08 -11.24 -7.69
C ASN A 34 2.98 -12.29 -7.62
N LYS A 35 1.94 -12.13 -8.43
CA LYS A 35 0.97 -13.17 -8.71
C LYS A 35 1.45 -13.96 -9.91
N LEU A 36 1.62 -15.26 -9.72
CA LEU A 36 2.02 -16.21 -10.76
C LEU A 36 0.78 -16.91 -11.34
N ASN A 37 0.81 -17.32 -12.61
CA ASN A 37 -0.15 -18.28 -13.17
C ASN A 37 0.22 -19.72 -12.76
N GLU A 38 -0.58 -20.69 -13.19
CA GLU A 38 -0.30 -22.12 -13.01
C GLU A 38 1.02 -22.56 -13.65
N GLN A 39 1.50 -21.82 -14.66
CA GLN A 39 2.75 -22.05 -15.36
C GLN A 39 3.95 -21.37 -14.67
N GLY A 40 3.75 -20.66 -13.56
CA GLY A 40 4.82 -19.99 -12.79
C GLY A 40 5.26 -18.63 -13.35
N GLU A 41 4.60 -18.12 -14.39
CA GLU A 41 4.89 -16.83 -15.00
C GLU A 41 4.21 -15.69 -14.24
N VAL A 42 4.87 -14.52 -14.18
CA VAL A 42 4.34 -13.34 -13.49
C VAL A 42 3.20 -12.72 -14.29
N VAL A 43 1.96 -12.96 -13.84
CA VAL A 43 0.76 -12.36 -14.44
C VAL A 43 0.52 -10.95 -13.91
N ARG A 44 0.83 -10.69 -12.63
CA ARG A 44 0.56 -9.38 -12.02
C ARG A 44 1.49 -9.07 -10.86
N ASN A 45 2.08 -7.88 -10.87
CA ASN A 45 2.82 -7.34 -9.74
C ASN A 45 1.86 -6.62 -8.79
N LYS A 46 1.66 -7.12 -7.58
CA LYS A 46 0.87 -6.45 -6.54
C LYS A 46 1.77 -5.63 -5.64
N ALA A 47 1.36 -4.39 -5.36
CA ALA A 47 1.98 -3.56 -4.33
C ALA A 47 0.93 -3.21 -3.27
N ARG A 48 1.31 -3.28 -2.00
CA ARG A 48 0.45 -2.88 -0.88
C ARG A 48 1.23 -1.93 0.02
N LEU A 49 0.63 -0.79 0.35
CA LEU A 49 1.13 0.07 1.42
C LEU A 49 0.58 -0.48 2.73
N VAL A 50 1.45 -0.80 3.69
CA VAL A 50 1.07 -1.39 4.97
C VAL A 50 1.64 -0.54 6.10
N ALA A 51 0.83 -0.28 7.12
CA ALA A 51 1.27 0.37 8.35
C ALA A 51 2.20 -0.56 9.14
N GLN A 52 3.27 0.00 9.71
CA GLN A 52 4.13 -0.70 10.66
C GLN A 52 3.38 -0.79 12.00
N GLY A 53 2.63 -1.87 12.18
CA GLY A 53 1.69 -2.06 13.30
C GLY A 53 2.31 -2.05 14.70
N TYR A 54 3.64 -2.06 14.83
CA TYR A 54 4.34 -2.00 16.12
C TYR A 54 4.11 -0.69 16.89
N SER A 55 3.57 0.34 16.23
CA SER A 55 3.26 1.64 16.84
C SER A 55 1.79 1.81 17.25
N GLN A 56 0.95 0.77 17.10
CA GLN A 56 -0.44 0.81 17.55
C GLN A 56 -0.48 0.46 19.04
N GLN A 57 -0.85 1.43 19.88
CA GLN A 57 -1.24 1.17 21.28
C GLN A 57 -2.71 0.74 21.31
N GLU A 58 -3.02 -0.23 22.18
CA GLU A 58 -4.37 -0.75 22.45
C GLU A 58 -5.25 0.29 23.16
#